data_AF-A0A9D0SL97-F1
#
_entry.id   AF-A0A9D0SL97-F1
#
_cell.length_a   1.000
_cell.length_b   1.000
_cell.length_c   1.000
_cell.angle_alpha   90.00
_cell.angle_beta   90.00
_cell.angle_gamma   90.00
#
_symmetry.space_group_name_H-M   'P 1'
#
loop_
_entity.id
_entity.type
_entity.pdbx_description
1 polymer ?
#
loop_
_entity_poly.entity_id
_entity_poly.type
_entity_poly.pdbx_seq_one_letter_code
_entity_poly.pdbx_strand_id
1 'polypeptide(L)'
;MRNTILAKEKLSADVCSFIVKHPEIASHYEPGQFVIIRVRDKGERIPLTIVDADPGQGTIRLVVQAVGLTTRLVNEMKEGERLLDLLGPLGQPFHLPEESKRVLFIGGGLGIAPLYPKVKDFRKESHVILGAKDAPHLILQKEMKKAAARLELCTDDGSLGRKGFVTDCMEALFKEGEVYDACVAIGPLPMMKAVVEKNRAMGLPTFVSLNPIMVDGTGMCGGCRFEYDGEVKFACVDGPVFDGFKVNFH
;
A
#
# COMPACT_ATOMS: atom_id res chain seq x y z
N MET A 1 7.66 25.70 -4.17
CA MET A 1 6.72 25.88 -3.03
C MET A 1 6.39 24.50 -2.46
N ARG A 2 6.03 24.38 -1.18
CA ARG A 2 5.56 23.11 -0.60
C ARG A 2 4.19 22.73 -1.16
N ASN A 3 3.94 21.43 -1.23
CA ASN A 3 2.70 20.77 -1.65
C ASN A 3 2.37 20.93 -3.15
N THR A 4 3.32 21.39 -3.95
CA THR A 4 3.14 21.56 -5.40
C THR A 4 3.26 20.22 -6.13
N ILE A 5 2.31 19.92 -7.01
CA ILE A 5 2.38 18.80 -7.95
C ILE A 5 3.38 19.16 -9.04
N LEU A 6 4.50 18.44 -9.07
CA LEU A 6 5.56 18.63 -10.05
C LEU A 6 5.36 17.78 -11.30
N ALA A 7 4.77 16.60 -11.15
CA ALA A 7 4.48 15.70 -12.26
C ALA A 7 3.22 14.88 -11.98
N LYS A 8 2.47 14.55 -13.03
CA LYS A 8 1.32 13.66 -12.98
C LYS A 8 1.38 12.63 -14.09
N GLU A 9 1.16 11.38 -13.72
CA GLU A 9 1.13 10.24 -14.65
C GLU A 9 -0.19 9.47 -14.48
N LYS A 10 -0.86 9.12 -15.57
CA LYS A 10 -2.04 8.25 -15.55
C LYS A 10 -1.58 6.78 -15.62
N LEU A 11 -1.82 6.02 -14.56
CA LEU A 11 -1.42 4.60 -14.46
C LEU A 11 -2.48 3.66 -15.01
N SER A 12 -3.76 3.98 -14.82
CA SER A 12 -4.92 3.26 -15.35
C SER A 12 -6.05 4.25 -15.70
N ALA A 13 -7.22 3.76 -16.09
CA ALA A 13 -8.39 4.60 -16.34
C ALA A 13 -8.75 5.51 -15.15
N ASP A 14 -8.59 5.00 -13.93
CA ASP A 14 -9.03 5.59 -12.67
C ASP A 14 -7.89 5.84 -11.67
N VAL A 15 -6.64 5.46 -11.96
CA VAL A 15 -5.47 5.64 -11.08
C VAL A 15 -4.48 6.64 -11.66
N CYS A 16 -4.06 7.61 -10.86
CA CYS A 16 -2.99 8.56 -11.18
C CYS A 16 -1.84 8.49 -10.16
N SER A 17 -0.62 8.72 -10.62
CA SER A 17 0.59 8.93 -9.83
C SER A 17 0.96 10.41 -9.84
N PHE A 18 1.42 10.93 -8.70
CA PHE A 18 1.78 12.33 -8.51
C PHE A 18 3.16 12.42 -7.86
N ILE A 19 4.02 13.27 -8.40
CA ILE A 19 5.23 13.72 -7.72
C ILE A 19 4.93 15.07 -7.06
N VAL A 20 5.06 15.14 -5.73
CA VAL A 20 4.72 16.31 -4.93
C VAL A 20 5.97 16.85 -4.23
N LYS A 21 6.23 18.15 -4.33
CA LYS A 21 7.34 18.82 -3.63
C LYS A 21 7.01 18.99 -2.15
N HIS A 22 7.67 18.22 -1.29
CA HIS A 22 7.60 18.40 0.16
C HIS A 22 8.92 17.92 0.83
N PRO A 23 9.94 18.79 0.92
CA PRO A 23 11.28 18.40 1.36
C PRO A 23 11.33 17.74 2.73
N GLU A 24 10.55 18.26 3.68
CA GLU A 24 10.53 17.78 5.06
C GLU A 24 9.95 16.38 5.17
N ILE A 25 8.94 16.05 4.36
CA ILE A 25 8.39 14.69 4.34
C ILE A 25 9.33 13.75 3.63
N ALA A 26 9.88 14.19 2.49
CA ALA A 26 10.82 13.39 1.73
C ALA A 26 12.05 12.98 2.56
N SER A 27 12.54 13.87 3.43
CA SER A 27 13.72 13.59 4.26
C SER A 27 13.48 12.72 5.49
N HIS A 28 12.22 12.56 5.93
CA HIS A 28 11.87 11.78 7.13
C HIS A 28 10.99 10.56 6.83
N TYR A 29 10.66 10.33 5.57
CA TYR A 29 9.81 9.22 5.15
C TYR A 29 10.54 7.88 5.25
N GLU A 30 9.83 6.88 5.78
CA GLU A 30 10.22 5.48 5.77
C GLU A 30 9.08 4.58 5.23
N PRO A 31 9.41 3.42 4.61
CA PRO A 31 8.41 2.48 4.11
C PRO A 31 7.36 2.07 5.14
N GLY A 32 6.09 2.16 4.75
CA GLY A 32 4.93 1.89 5.62
C GLY A 32 4.18 3.15 6.05
N GLN A 33 4.76 4.33 5.83
CA GLN A 33 4.15 5.60 6.22
C GLN A 33 3.23 6.19 5.14
N PHE A 34 2.35 7.08 5.58
CA PHE A 34 1.33 7.72 4.75
C PHE A 34 1.24 9.23 5.02
N VAL A 35 0.40 9.93 4.27
CA VAL A 35 0.05 11.34 4.48
C VAL A 35 -1.45 11.51 4.61
N ILE A 36 -1.88 12.55 5.31
CA ILE A 36 -3.26 13.05 5.25
C ILE A 36 -3.28 14.29 4.36
N ILE A 37 -4.16 14.31 3.35
CA ILE A 37 -4.31 15.45 2.44
C ILE A 37 -5.70 16.09 2.53
N ARG A 38 -5.78 17.38 2.20
CA ARG A 38 -7.03 18.09 1.88
C ARG A 38 -6.78 18.96 0.64
N VAL A 39 -7.71 18.97 -0.30
CA VAL A 39 -7.51 19.61 -1.62
C VAL A 39 -8.26 20.94 -1.82
N ARG A 40 -9.21 21.27 -0.95
CA ARG A 40 -9.97 22.53 -1.00
C ARG A 40 -10.45 22.92 0.39
N ASP A 41 -10.80 24.19 0.56
CA ASP A 41 -11.21 24.77 1.85
C ASP A 41 -12.35 23.98 2.52
N LYS A 42 -13.41 23.67 1.75
CA LYS A 42 -14.55 22.83 2.16
C LYS A 42 -14.32 21.32 1.89
N GLY A 43 -13.06 20.88 1.84
CA GLY A 43 -12.69 19.49 1.56
C GLY A 43 -12.60 18.66 2.84
N GLU A 44 -12.76 17.34 2.68
CA GLU A 44 -12.43 16.38 3.74
C GLU A 44 -10.94 16.04 3.74
N ARG A 45 -10.48 15.41 4.82
CA ARG A 45 -9.12 14.90 4.99
C ARG A 45 -9.11 13.42 4.62
N ILE A 46 -8.20 12.99 3.74
CA ILE A 46 -8.08 11.59 3.33
C ILE A 46 -6.64 11.07 3.50
N PRO A 47 -6.45 9.80 3.93
CA PRO A 47 -5.13 9.19 4.00
C PRO A 47 -4.68 8.68 2.62
N LEU A 48 -3.40 8.87 2.29
CA LEU A 48 -2.76 8.32 1.09
C LEU A 48 -1.35 7.82 1.44
N THR A 49 -1.02 6.59 1.05
CA THR A 49 0.33 6.06 1.26
C THR A 49 1.37 6.81 0.41
N ILE A 50 2.55 7.03 0.98
CA ILE A 50 3.71 7.49 0.23
C ILE A 50 4.32 6.27 -0.47
N VAL A 51 4.37 6.32 -1.80
CA VAL A 51 4.84 5.20 -2.64
C VAL A 51 6.35 5.26 -2.84
N ASP A 52 6.93 6.45 -2.82
CA ASP A 52 8.37 6.67 -2.89
C ASP A 52 8.71 8.08 -2.38
N ALA A 53 9.98 8.31 -2.07
CA ALA A 53 10.51 9.63 -1.77
C ALA A 53 11.90 9.84 -2.35
N ASP A 54 12.20 11.06 -2.76
CA ASP A 54 13.54 11.51 -3.15
C ASP A 54 13.93 12.70 -2.25
N PRO A 55 14.74 12.46 -1.19
CA PRO A 55 15.22 13.52 -0.32
C PRO A 55 16.07 14.57 -1.05
N GLY A 56 16.84 14.17 -2.07
CA GLY A 56 17.71 15.08 -2.83
C GLY A 56 16.90 16.05 -3.68
N GLN A 57 15.81 15.57 -4.28
CA GLN A 57 14.84 16.43 -4.98
C GLN A 57 13.79 17.02 -4.04
N GLY A 58 13.70 16.57 -2.79
CA GLY A 58 12.69 16.96 -1.80
C GLY A 58 11.27 16.63 -2.24
N THR A 59 11.05 15.47 -2.87
CA THR A 59 9.76 15.06 -3.44
C THR A 59 9.26 13.75 -2.84
N ILE A 60 7.94 13.58 -2.84
CA ILE A 60 7.27 12.33 -2.52
C ILE A 60 6.39 11.89 -3.70
N ARG A 61 6.21 10.58 -3.87
CA ARG A 61 5.30 9.99 -4.87
C ARG A 61 4.04 9.51 -4.17
N LEU A 62 2.88 9.96 -4.66
CA LEU A 62 1.56 9.48 -4.23
C LEU A 62 0.87 8.78 -5.39
N VAL A 63 0.07 7.74 -5.11
CA VAL A 63 -0.77 7.06 -6.10
C VAL A 63 -2.21 7.07 -5.60
N VAL A 64 -3.15 7.51 -6.45
CA VAL A 64 -4.54 7.78 -6.06
C VAL A 64 -5.50 7.16 -7.06
N GLN A 65 -6.41 6.32 -6.55
CA GLN A 65 -7.52 5.76 -7.31
C GLN A 65 -8.79 6.60 -7.11
N ALA A 66 -9.49 6.91 -8.20
CA ALA A 66 -10.71 7.70 -8.21
C ALA A 66 -11.94 6.90 -7.74
N VAL A 67 -12.04 6.63 -6.44
CA VAL A 67 -13.15 5.85 -5.83
C VAL A 67 -14.29 6.72 -5.27
N GLY A 68 -14.00 7.97 -4.90
CA GLY A 68 -14.97 8.91 -4.34
C GLY A 68 -14.75 10.36 -4.79
N LEU A 69 -15.48 11.29 -4.19
CA LEU A 69 -15.43 12.72 -4.55
C LEU A 69 -14.02 13.29 -4.42
N THR A 70 -13.39 13.17 -3.25
CA THR A 70 -12.09 13.79 -2.99
C THR A 70 -10.97 13.18 -3.83
N THR A 71 -10.95 11.86 -4.02
CA THR A 71 -9.97 11.22 -4.90
C THR A 71 -10.15 11.57 -6.38
N ARG A 72 -11.39 11.82 -6.84
CA ARG A 72 -11.64 12.32 -8.19
C ARG A 72 -11.10 13.73 -8.37
N LEU A 73 -11.35 14.60 -7.39
CA LEU A 73 -10.81 15.96 -7.38
C LEU A 73 -9.27 15.95 -7.41
N VAL A 74 -8.62 15.08 -6.62
CA VAL A 74 -7.15 14.88 -6.68
C VAL A 74 -6.73 14.45 -8.08
N ASN A 75 -7.43 13.48 -8.68
CA ASN A 75 -7.17 13.00 -10.03
C ASN A 75 -7.49 14.01 -11.15
N GLU A 76 -8.17 15.11 -10.86
CA GLU A 76 -8.41 16.23 -11.79
C GLU A 76 -7.32 17.31 -11.68
N MET A 77 -6.59 17.37 -10.57
CA MET A 77 -5.52 18.35 -10.36
C MET A 77 -4.41 18.23 -11.42
N LYS A 78 -3.77 19.35 -11.72
CA LYS A 78 -2.76 19.53 -12.77
C LYS A 78 -1.39 19.82 -12.19
N GLU A 79 -0.36 19.60 -13.00
CA GLU A 79 1.00 20.03 -12.68
C GLU A 79 1.03 21.55 -12.43
N GLY A 80 1.80 21.96 -11.42
CA GLY A 80 1.85 23.34 -10.93
C GLY A 80 0.81 23.67 -9.85
N GLU A 81 -0.28 22.90 -9.74
CA GLU A 81 -1.27 23.10 -8.67
C GLU A 81 -0.76 22.58 -7.31
N ARG A 82 -1.44 22.98 -6.23
CA ARG A 82 -1.01 22.69 -4.86
C ARG A 82 -2.11 21.98 -4.08
N LEU A 83 -1.72 20.94 -3.36
CA LEU A 83 -2.56 20.36 -2.30
C LEU A 83 -2.68 21.41 -1.18
N LEU A 84 -3.91 21.71 -0.76
CA LEU A 84 -4.18 22.75 0.24
C LEU A 84 -3.49 22.41 1.56
N ASP A 85 -3.72 21.20 2.05
CA ASP A 85 -3.05 20.65 3.23
C ASP A 85 -2.44 19.29 2.89
N LEU A 86 -1.26 19.06 3.45
CA LEU A 86 -0.53 17.80 3.35
C LEU A 86 0.22 17.62 4.67
N LEU A 87 -0.14 16.59 5.42
CA LEU A 87 0.44 16.26 6.72
C LEU A 87 1.11 14.87 6.66
N GLY A 88 2.37 14.80 7.06
CA GLY A 88 3.09 13.55 7.28
C GLY A 88 4.60 13.75 7.45
N PRO A 89 5.39 12.67 7.32
CA PRO A 89 4.91 11.29 7.20
C PRO A 89 4.21 10.86 8.51
N LEU A 90 3.16 10.04 8.37
CA LEU A 90 2.34 9.52 9.48
C LEU A 90 2.40 7.99 9.51
N GLY A 91 2.08 7.42 10.66
CA GLY A 91 2.22 5.99 10.92
C GLY A 91 3.64 5.59 11.29
N GLN A 92 3.74 4.37 11.83
CA GLN A 92 4.97 3.67 12.13
C GLN A 92 5.59 3.13 10.83
N PRO A 93 6.91 3.28 10.66
CA PRO A 93 7.66 2.50 9.68
C PRO A 93 7.44 1.00 9.92
N PHE A 94 7.39 0.21 8.84
CA PHE A 94 7.24 -1.23 8.95
C PHE A 94 8.55 -1.95 8.64
N HIS A 95 9.02 -2.77 9.58
CA HIS A 95 10.17 -3.64 9.43
C HIS A 95 9.74 -5.09 9.52
N LEU A 96 10.20 -5.90 8.56
CA LEU A 96 10.07 -7.34 8.62
C LEU A 96 10.98 -7.90 9.72
N PRO A 97 10.67 -9.07 10.31
CA PRO A 97 11.60 -9.77 11.20
C PRO A 97 12.97 -9.92 10.53
N GLU A 98 14.06 -9.64 11.25
CA GLU A 98 15.42 -9.57 10.70
C GLU A 98 15.86 -10.87 10.01
N GLU A 99 15.40 -11.99 10.55
CA GLU A 99 15.63 -13.34 10.08
C GLU A 99 14.94 -13.66 8.75
N SER A 100 13.98 -12.84 8.31
CA SER A 100 13.27 -13.02 7.05
C SER A 100 14.24 -12.90 5.88
N LYS A 101 14.47 -14.00 5.16
CA LYS A 101 15.33 -14.07 3.96
C LYS A 101 14.50 -14.12 2.70
N ARG A 102 13.42 -14.88 2.73
CA ARG A 102 12.54 -15.14 1.60
C ARG A 102 11.11 -14.77 1.95
N VAL A 103 10.61 -13.71 1.34
CA VAL A 103 9.32 -13.10 1.73
C VAL A 103 8.38 -13.06 0.54
N LEU A 104 7.14 -13.49 0.80
CA LEU A 104 6.05 -13.41 -0.16
C LEU A 104 5.32 -12.07 0.00
N PHE A 105 5.34 -11.24 -1.02
CA PHE A 105 4.63 -9.96 -1.04
C PHE A 105 3.40 -10.08 -1.96
N ILE A 106 2.22 -9.71 -1.46
CA ILE A 106 0.96 -9.83 -2.19
C ILE A 106 0.28 -8.46 -2.25
N GLY A 107 0.10 -7.93 -3.46
CA GLY A 107 -0.52 -6.63 -3.71
C GLY A 107 -1.81 -6.77 -4.51
N GLY A 108 -2.92 -6.24 -3.99
CA GLY A 108 -4.22 -6.26 -4.67
C GLY A 108 -4.72 -4.88 -5.08
N GLY A 109 -4.93 -4.64 -6.36
CA GLY A 109 -5.45 -3.38 -6.90
C GLY A 109 -4.61 -2.18 -6.46
N LEU A 110 -5.23 -1.18 -5.81
CA LEU A 110 -4.49 -0.03 -5.28
C LEU A 110 -3.48 -0.43 -4.20
N GLY A 111 -3.64 -1.57 -3.52
CA GLY A 111 -2.70 -2.11 -2.54
C GLY A 111 -1.31 -2.45 -3.11
N ILE A 112 -1.17 -2.51 -4.43
CA ILE A 112 0.14 -2.64 -5.10
C ILE A 112 1.03 -1.41 -4.81
N ALA A 113 0.44 -0.21 -4.76
CA ALA A 113 1.16 1.03 -4.51
C ALA A 113 1.82 1.10 -3.12
N PRO A 114 1.12 0.84 -2.00
CA PRO A 114 1.73 0.78 -0.67
C PRO A 114 2.66 -0.44 -0.47
N LEU A 115 2.54 -1.50 -1.27
CA LEU A 115 3.45 -2.65 -1.22
C LEU A 115 4.82 -2.35 -1.83
N TYR A 116 4.85 -1.57 -2.91
CA TYR A 116 6.06 -1.23 -3.66
C TYR A 116 7.23 -0.72 -2.80
N PRO A 117 7.05 0.27 -1.91
CA PRO A 117 8.15 0.74 -1.06
C PRO A 117 8.80 -0.39 -0.26
N LYS A 118 8.00 -1.36 0.23
CA LYS A 118 8.54 -2.46 1.04
C LYS A 118 9.28 -3.49 0.21
N VAL A 119 8.82 -3.78 -1.01
CA VAL A 119 9.57 -4.64 -1.95
C VAL A 119 10.89 -3.96 -2.34
N LYS A 120 10.87 -2.67 -2.66
CA LYS A 120 12.07 -1.88 -3.01
C LYS A 120 13.10 -1.85 -1.87
N ASP A 121 12.63 -1.75 -0.63
CA ASP A 121 13.46 -1.76 0.57
C ASP A 121 14.01 -3.17 0.90
N PHE A 122 13.24 -4.22 0.59
CA PHE A 122 13.62 -5.60 0.85
C PHE A 122 14.60 -6.15 -0.20
N ARG A 123 15.89 -5.89 -0.01
CA ARG A 123 16.98 -6.29 -0.93
C ARG A 123 17.34 -7.80 -0.92
N LYS A 124 16.51 -8.65 -0.31
CA LYS A 124 16.72 -10.11 -0.24
C LYS A 124 15.79 -10.82 -1.25
N GLU A 125 15.42 -12.08 -1.00
CA GLU A 125 14.61 -12.85 -1.93
C GLU A 125 13.12 -12.48 -1.81
N SER A 126 12.71 -11.44 -2.56
CA SER A 126 11.30 -11.03 -2.66
C SER A 126 10.58 -11.81 -3.76
N HIS A 127 9.55 -12.56 -3.41
CA HIS A 127 8.61 -13.12 -4.38
C HIS A 127 7.31 -12.32 -4.32
N VAL A 128 6.93 -11.68 -5.42
CA VAL A 128 5.77 -10.77 -5.45
C VAL A 128 4.64 -11.37 -6.28
N ILE A 129 3.41 -11.33 -5.76
CA ILE A 129 2.17 -11.57 -6.50
C ILE A 129 1.42 -10.25 -6.61
N LEU A 130 1.14 -9.80 -7.84
CA LEU A 130 0.25 -8.67 -8.10
C LEU A 130 -1.09 -9.17 -8.62
N GLY A 131 -2.17 -8.78 -7.94
CA GLY A 131 -3.54 -9.09 -8.30
C GLY A 131 -4.33 -7.86 -8.68
N ALA A 132 -5.17 -7.98 -9.70
CA ALA A 132 -6.21 -7.00 -9.99
C ALA A 132 -7.42 -7.66 -10.67
N LYS A 133 -8.54 -6.95 -10.76
CA LYS A 133 -9.74 -7.47 -11.44
C LYS A 133 -9.52 -7.74 -12.95
N ASP A 134 -8.66 -6.95 -13.58
CA ASP A 134 -8.30 -7.02 -15.00
C ASP A 134 -6.92 -6.39 -15.25
N ALA A 135 -6.36 -6.59 -16.44
CA ALA A 135 -5.01 -6.15 -16.81
C ALA A 135 -4.78 -4.63 -16.68
N PRO A 136 -5.71 -3.74 -17.12
CA PRO A 136 -5.61 -2.30 -16.89
C PRO A 136 -5.45 -1.86 -15.42
N HIS A 137 -5.89 -2.66 -14.45
CA HIS A 137 -5.79 -2.30 -13.02
C HIS A 137 -4.53 -2.85 -12.34
N LEU A 138 -3.69 -3.61 -13.05
CA LEU A 138 -2.34 -3.97 -12.58
C LEU A 138 -1.39 -2.78 -12.74
N ILE A 139 -1.32 -1.95 -11.70
CA ILE A 139 -0.44 -0.76 -11.66
C ILE A 139 1.00 -1.12 -11.29
N LEU A 140 1.96 -0.22 -11.60
CA LEU A 140 3.37 -0.32 -11.20
C LEU A 140 4.11 -1.60 -11.62
N GLN A 141 3.64 -2.33 -12.63
CA GLN A 141 4.25 -3.60 -13.07
C GLN A 141 5.74 -3.46 -13.41
N LYS A 142 6.10 -2.37 -14.10
CA LYS A 142 7.48 -2.12 -14.54
C LYS A 142 8.39 -1.83 -13.35
N GLU A 143 7.91 -1.02 -12.40
CA GLU A 143 8.63 -0.71 -11.18
C GLU A 143 8.78 -1.94 -10.29
N MET A 144 7.71 -2.72 -10.14
CA MET A 144 7.75 -3.95 -9.34
C MET A 144 8.69 -4.99 -9.95
N LYS A 145 8.70 -5.15 -11.29
CA LYS A 145 9.62 -6.05 -11.98
C LYS A 145 11.10 -5.68 -11.78
N LYS A 146 11.40 -4.40 -11.56
CA LYS A 146 12.76 -3.94 -11.26
C LYS A 146 13.13 -4.13 -9.79
N ALA A 147 12.17 -4.03 -8.89
CA ALA A 147 12.39 -4.15 -7.46
C ALA A 147 12.39 -5.61 -6.97
N ALA A 148 11.56 -6.47 -7.57
CA ALA A 148 11.34 -7.83 -7.12
C ALA A 148 12.33 -8.83 -7.72
N ALA A 149 12.78 -9.78 -6.92
CA ALA A 149 13.52 -10.96 -7.41
C ALA A 149 12.64 -11.87 -8.30
N ARG A 150 11.37 -12.08 -7.93
CA ARG A 150 10.38 -12.82 -8.72
C ARG A 150 9.04 -12.09 -8.70
N LEU A 151 8.33 -12.09 -9.83
CA LEU A 151 7.06 -11.39 -10.01
C LEU A 151 6.05 -12.28 -10.74
N GLU A 152 4.96 -12.57 -10.07
CA GLU A 152 3.76 -13.23 -10.59
C GLU A 152 2.65 -12.20 -10.79
N LEU A 153 1.96 -12.28 -11.93
CA LEU A 153 0.80 -11.45 -12.22
C LEU A 153 -0.45 -12.31 -12.21
N CYS A 154 -1.52 -11.80 -11.63
CA CYS A 154 -2.80 -12.48 -11.50
C CYS A 154 -3.93 -11.50 -11.83
N THR A 155 -4.89 -11.94 -12.66
CA THR A 155 -6.14 -11.19 -12.84
C THR A 155 -7.36 -12.09 -12.69
N ASP A 156 -8.42 -11.54 -12.10
CA ASP A 156 -9.67 -12.27 -11.84
C ASP A 156 -10.27 -12.82 -13.16
N ASP A 157 -10.19 -12.02 -14.24
CA ASP A 157 -10.70 -12.36 -15.56
C ASP A 157 -9.73 -13.19 -16.44
N GLY A 158 -8.45 -13.28 -16.07
CA GLY A 158 -7.38 -13.91 -16.86
C GLY A 158 -6.86 -13.07 -18.03
N SER A 159 -7.19 -11.79 -18.12
CA SER A 159 -6.67 -10.88 -19.14
C SER A 159 -5.16 -10.68 -19.10
N LEU A 160 -4.49 -10.89 -17.96
CA LEU A 160 -3.03 -10.91 -17.87
C LEU A 160 -2.53 -11.82 -16.74
N GLY A 161 -1.52 -12.64 -17.04
CA GLY A 161 -0.94 -13.57 -16.07
C GLY A 161 -1.87 -14.73 -15.75
N ARG A 162 -1.87 -15.17 -14.49
CA ARG A 162 -2.71 -16.28 -14.02
C ARG A 162 -4.16 -15.79 -13.84
N LYS A 163 -5.12 -16.57 -14.32
CA LYS A 163 -6.54 -16.33 -14.03
C LYS A 163 -6.88 -16.77 -12.60
N GLY A 164 -7.56 -15.90 -11.85
CA GLY A 164 -8.05 -16.17 -10.50
C GLY A 164 -7.62 -15.11 -9.50
N PHE A 165 -7.77 -15.42 -8.21
CA PHE A 165 -7.37 -14.52 -7.13
C PHE A 165 -5.91 -14.71 -6.75
N VAL A 166 -5.33 -13.72 -6.07
CA VAL A 166 -3.97 -13.79 -5.53
C VAL A 166 -3.77 -14.98 -4.60
N THR A 167 -4.83 -15.43 -3.92
CA THR A 167 -4.79 -16.61 -3.05
C THR A 167 -4.64 -17.91 -3.85
N ASP A 168 -5.21 -17.99 -5.05
CA ASP A 168 -5.07 -19.16 -5.92
C ASP A 168 -3.63 -19.25 -6.46
N CYS A 169 -3.05 -18.10 -6.81
CA CYS A 169 -1.65 -18.00 -7.19
C CYS A 169 -0.72 -18.40 -6.03
N MET A 170 -1.00 -17.88 -4.82
CA MET A 170 -0.26 -18.22 -3.60
C MET A 170 -0.32 -19.73 -3.31
N GLU A 171 -1.48 -20.36 -3.40
CA GLU A 171 -1.62 -21.81 -3.21
C GLU A 171 -0.86 -22.63 -4.25
N ALA A 172 -0.84 -22.18 -5.51
CA ALA A 172 -0.07 -22.84 -6.55
C ALA A 172 1.43 -22.85 -6.21
N LEU A 173 1.98 -21.71 -5.77
CA LEU A 173 3.37 -21.61 -5.35
C LEU A 173 3.69 -22.56 -4.18
N PHE A 174 2.82 -22.64 -3.18
CA PHE A 174 3.01 -23.61 -2.09
C PHE A 174 2.97 -25.07 -2.56
N LYS A 175 2.08 -25.41 -3.51
CA LYS A 175 2.03 -26.76 -4.12
C LYS A 175 3.27 -27.06 -4.97
N GLU A 176 3.88 -26.04 -5.56
CA GLU A 176 5.14 -26.12 -6.31
C GLU A 176 6.36 -26.29 -5.38
N GLY A 177 6.16 -26.28 -4.06
CA GLY A 177 7.21 -26.48 -3.06
C GLY A 177 7.88 -25.19 -2.60
N GLU A 178 7.31 -24.03 -2.92
CA GLU A 178 7.83 -22.75 -2.45
C GLU A 178 7.62 -22.59 -0.94
N VAL A 179 8.67 -22.17 -0.24
CA VAL A 179 8.65 -21.88 1.21
C VAL A 179 9.04 -20.42 1.43
N TYR A 180 8.42 -19.76 2.40
CA TYR A 180 8.70 -18.37 2.76
C TYR A 180 8.82 -18.25 4.29
N ASP A 181 9.58 -17.25 4.75
CA ASP A 181 9.75 -16.94 6.17
C ASP A 181 8.63 -16.03 6.68
N ALA A 182 8.10 -15.16 5.81
CA ALA A 182 7.00 -14.26 6.11
C ALA A 182 6.22 -13.88 4.84
N CYS A 183 5.04 -13.33 5.04
CA CYS A 183 4.20 -12.76 4.01
C CYS A 183 3.80 -11.31 4.35
N VAL A 184 3.74 -10.43 3.35
CA VAL A 184 3.14 -9.10 3.45
C VAL A 184 2.01 -9.01 2.45
N ALA A 185 0.79 -8.74 2.90
CA ALA A 185 -0.39 -8.66 2.05
C ALA A 185 -1.08 -7.30 2.19
N ILE A 186 -1.20 -6.56 1.09
CA ILE A 186 -1.83 -5.24 1.08
C ILE A 186 -2.81 -5.14 -0.08
N GLY A 187 -4.07 -4.82 0.23
CA GLY A 187 -5.14 -4.74 -0.74
C GLY A 187 -6.50 -4.55 -0.06
N PRO A 188 -7.60 -4.89 -0.74
CA PRO A 188 -8.93 -4.88 -0.14
C PRO A 188 -9.00 -5.75 1.12
N LEU A 189 -9.79 -5.35 2.12
CA LEU A 189 -9.97 -6.11 3.37
C LEU A 189 -10.32 -7.60 3.15
N PRO A 190 -11.23 -7.97 2.22
CA PRO A 190 -11.51 -9.38 1.93
C PRO A 190 -10.28 -10.16 1.44
N MET A 191 -9.42 -9.52 0.63
CA MET A 191 -8.19 -10.13 0.14
C MET A 191 -7.20 -10.36 1.27
N MET A 192 -6.96 -9.32 2.10
CA MET A 192 -6.05 -9.43 3.25
C MET A 192 -6.52 -10.52 4.22
N LYS A 193 -7.82 -10.56 4.53
CA LYS A 193 -8.43 -11.62 5.35
C LYS A 193 -8.19 -13.02 4.77
N ALA A 194 -8.46 -13.22 3.48
CA ALA A 194 -8.31 -14.53 2.84
C ALA A 194 -6.85 -15.02 2.82
N VAL A 195 -5.89 -14.12 2.59
CA VAL A 195 -4.46 -14.46 2.67
C VAL A 195 -4.07 -14.85 4.10
N VAL A 196 -4.48 -14.05 5.09
CA VAL A 196 -4.21 -14.31 6.51
C VAL A 196 -4.77 -15.66 6.96
N GLU A 197 -6.02 -15.98 6.61
CA GLU A 197 -6.67 -17.25 6.98
C GLU A 197 -5.92 -18.45 6.41
N LYS A 198 -5.52 -18.38 5.13
CA LYS A 198 -4.75 -19.46 4.48
C LYS A 198 -3.37 -19.61 5.11
N ASN A 199 -2.65 -18.51 5.30
CA ASN A 199 -1.30 -18.54 5.89
C ASN A 199 -1.31 -18.99 7.34
N ARG A 200 -2.37 -18.71 8.11
CA ARG A 200 -2.53 -19.21 9.47
C ARG A 200 -2.54 -20.73 9.53
N ALA A 201 -3.22 -21.39 8.59
CA ALA A 201 -3.24 -22.85 8.52
C ALA A 201 -1.85 -23.47 8.24
N MET A 202 -0.95 -22.69 7.63
CA MET A 202 0.43 -23.10 7.32
C MET A 202 1.47 -22.58 8.33
N GLY A 203 1.05 -21.76 9.31
CA GLY A 203 1.95 -21.13 10.26
C GLY A 203 2.88 -20.06 9.67
N LEU A 204 2.55 -19.47 8.52
CA LEU A 204 3.37 -18.45 7.86
C LEU A 204 3.04 -17.04 8.41
N PRO A 205 3.95 -16.37 9.15
CA PRO A 205 3.72 -15.03 9.67
C PRO A 205 3.29 -14.08 8.55
N THR A 206 2.17 -13.37 8.75
CA THR A 206 1.57 -12.56 7.70
C THR A 206 1.27 -11.16 8.22
N PHE A 207 1.82 -10.14 7.56
CA PHE A 207 1.62 -8.74 7.91
C PHE A 207 0.67 -8.07 6.92
N VAL A 208 -0.23 -7.23 7.42
CA VAL A 208 -1.25 -6.54 6.62
C VAL A 208 -1.23 -5.04 6.89
N SER A 209 -1.42 -4.23 5.86
CA SER A 209 -1.57 -2.78 6.00
C SER A 209 -3.05 -2.42 6.00
N LEU A 210 -3.58 -2.06 7.17
CA LEU A 210 -4.98 -1.73 7.33
C LEU A 210 -5.29 -0.35 6.77
N ASN A 211 -6.49 -0.20 6.20
CA ASN A 211 -6.99 1.03 5.58
C ASN A 211 -8.33 1.50 6.19
N PRO A 212 -8.45 1.65 7.53
CA PRO A 212 -9.67 2.16 8.15
C PRO A 212 -9.87 3.64 7.83
N ILE A 213 -11.06 4.15 8.16
CA ILE A 213 -11.37 5.58 8.04
C ILE A 213 -10.42 6.38 8.93
N MET A 214 -9.87 7.48 8.41
CA MET A 214 -9.00 8.40 9.14
C MET A 214 -9.49 9.84 8.98
N VAL A 215 -9.35 10.66 10.03
CA VAL A 215 -9.71 12.08 10.02
C VAL A 215 -8.48 12.93 10.31
N ASP A 216 -7.98 12.87 11.54
CA ASP A 216 -6.80 13.62 11.97
C ASP A 216 -5.50 12.95 11.48
N GLY A 217 -5.40 11.62 11.66
CA GLY A 217 -4.21 10.83 11.33
C GLY A 217 -3.11 10.87 12.40
N THR A 218 -3.42 11.36 13.60
CA THR A 218 -2.46 11.68 14.67
C THR A 218 -2.86 11.12 16.04
N GLY A 219 -3.85 10.22 16.07
CA GLY A 219 -4.30 9.53 17.29
C GLY A 219 -5.29 10.31 18.16
N MET A 220 -5.82 11.45 17.70
CA MET A 220 -6.65 12.32 18.54
C MET A 220 -8.11 11.85 18.66
N CYS A 221 -8.68 11.22 17.63
CA CYS A 221 -10.13 10.99 17.56
C CYS A 221 -10.58 9.52 17.63
N GLY A 222 -9.69 8.56 17.39
CA GLY A 222 -10.07 7.14 17.30
C GLY A 222 -10.97 6.77 16.11
N GLY A 223 -11.04 7.62 15.07
CA GLY A 223 -11.75 7.32 13.82
C GLY A 223 -11.21 6.09 13.10
N CYS A 224 -9.91 5.83 13.27
CA CYS A 224 -9.18 4.70 12.70
C CYS A 224 -9.02 3.51 13.66
N ARG A 225 -9.86 3.46 14.70
CA ARG A 225 -9.79 2.38 15.69
C ARG A 225 -10.19 1.04 15.08
N PHE A 226 -9.56 -0.02 15.55
CA PHE A 226 -9.90 -1.40 15.23
C PHE A 226 -9.47 -2.29 16.39
N GLU A 227 -9.95 -3.54 16.42
CA GLU A 227 -9.59 -4.52 17.43
C GLU A 227 -8.38 -5.35 16.97
N TYR A 228 -7.41 -5.48 17.86
CA TYR A 228 -6.15 -6.19 17.65
C TYR A 228 -5.78 -6.93 18.93
N ASP A 229 -5.74 -8.27 18.87
CA ASP A 229 -5.43 -9.14 20.01
C ASP A 229 -6.30 -8.88 21.25
N GLY A 230 -7.59 -8.57 21.03
CA GLY A 230 -8.54 -8.22 22.10
C GLY A 230 -8.42 -6.79 22.63
N GLU A 231 -7.49 -5.98 22.12
CA GLU A 231 -7.32 -4.57 22.49
C GLU A 231 -7.73 -3.63 21.36
N VAL A 232 -8.17 -2.42 21.72
CA VAL A 232 -8.41 -1.36 20.74
C VAL A 232 -7.08 -0.69 20.37
N LYS A 233 -6.77 -0.64 19.07
CA LYS A 233 -5.61 0.08 18.50
C LYS A 233 -6.05 1.10 17.47
N PHE A 234 -5.22 2.12 17.23
CA PHE A 234 -5.46 3.19 16.27
C PHE A 234 -4.47 3.08 15.10
N ALA A 235 -4.96 2.74 13.91
CA ALA A 235 -4.10 2.46 12.76
C ALA A 235 -3.15 3.61 12.37
N CYS A 236 -3.53 4.87 12.65
CA CYS A 236 -2.72 6.03 12.30
C CYS A 236 -1.48 6.25 13.17
N VAL A 237 -1.44 5.69 14.39
CA VAL A 237 -0.33 5.87 15.35
C VAL A 237 0.31 4.56 15.78
N ASP A 238 -0.48 3.48 15.86
CA ASP A 238 0.00 2.14 16.20
C ASP A 238 0.42 1.32 14.97
N GLY A 239 0.07 1.79 13.76
CA GLY A 239 0.24 1.06 12.49
C GLY A 239 0.76 1.95 11.36
N PRO A 240 0.37 1.73 10.09
CA PRO A 240 -0.81 0.99 9.65
C PRO A 240 -0.59 -0.51 9.39
N VAL A 241 0.65 -0.99 9.50
CA VAL A 241 1.00 -2.40 9.25
C VAL A 241 0.97 -3.18 10.55
N PHE A 242 0.26 -4.31 10.56
CA PHE A 242 0.04 -5.15 11.74
C PHE A 242 0.24 -6.62 11.43
N ASP A 243 0.48 -7.43 12.47
CA ASP A 243 0.40 -8.89 12.38
C ASP A 243 -1.06 -9.28 12.08
N GLY A 244 -1.29 -9.80 10.88
CA GLY A 244 -2.60 -10.21 10.41
C GLY A 244 -3.21 -11.33 11.26
N PHE A 245 -2.42 -12.12 11.99
CA PHE A 245 -2.95 -13.15 12.87
C PHE A 245 -3.65 -12.59 14.12
N LYS A 246 -3.42 -11.33 14.44
CA LYS A 246 -3.98 -10.63 15.60
C LYS A 246 -5.07 -9.63 15.23
N VAL A 247 -5.23 -9.32 13.95
CA VAL A 247 -6.27 -8.40 13.46
C VAL A 247 -7.64 -9.07 13.50
N ASN A 248 -8.63 -8.37 14.06
CA ASN A 248 -10.04 -8.73 13.90
C ASN A 248 -10.57 -8.15 12.57
N PHE A 249 -10.94 -9.02 11.63
CA PHE A 249 -11.48 -8.66 10.31
C PHE A 249 -13.02 -8.65 10.24
N HIS A 250 -13.72 -8.82 11.36
CA HIS A 250 -15.18 -8.91 11.42
C HIS A 250 -15.86 -7.59 11.76
#